data_AF-A0AAP8QAS0-F1
#
_entry.id   AF-A0AAP8QAS0-F1
#
_cell.length_a   1.000
_cell.length_b   1.000
_cell.length_c   1.000
_cell.angle_alpha   90.00
_cell.angle_beta   90.00
_cell.angle_gamma   90.00
#
_symmetry.space_group_name_H-M   'P 1'
#
loop_
_entity.id
_entity.type
_entity.pdbx_description
1 polymer ?
#
loop_
_entity_poly.entity_id
_entity_poly.type
_entity_poly.pdbx_seq_one_letter_code
_entity_poly.pdbx_strand_id
1 'polypeptide(L)'
;MKDGRALYSISQGADEQWAQNYVKKESPWAVLSPVANIVGILASFEAFKLIVRRSSLPPILSPQLIRIDLAHNEMVTVMNPQNGAWNYSEL
;
A
#
# COMPACT_ATOMS: atom_id res chain seq x y z
N MET A 1 20.81 -1.02 0.80
CA MET A 1 19.51 -0.30 0.86
C MET A 1 18.39 -1.12 1.51
N LYS A 2 18.29 -2.44 1.33
CA LYS A 2 17.28 -3.27 2.03
C LYS A 2 17.70 -3.62 3.46
N ASP A 3 18.97 -3.98 3.66
CA ASP A 3 19.51 -4.32 4.99
C ASP A 3 19.41 -3.15 5.97
N GLY A 4 19.79 -1.95 5.52
CA GLY A 4 19.60 -0.72 6.31
C GLY A 4 18.14 -0.40 6.63
N ARG A 5 17.18 -0.80 5.77
CA ARG A 5 15.74 -0.64 6.04
C ARG A 5 15.25 -1.64 7.09
N ALA A 6 15.74 -2.88 7.06
CA ALA A 6 15.43 -3.87 8.08
C ALA A 6 15.96 -3.42 9.46
N LEU A 7 17.20 -2.95 9.54
CA LEU A 7 17.77 -2.42 10.79
C LEU A 7 17.03 -1.15 11.26
N TYR A 8 16.69 -0.24 10.35
CA TYR A 8 15.91 0.96 10.69
C TYR A 8 14.53 0.61 11.25
N SER A 9 13.88 -0.45 10.75
CA SER A 9 12.54 -0.85 11.21
C SER A 9 12.49 -1.28 12.69
N ILE A 10 13.62 -1.66 13.30
CA ILE A 10 13.73 -1.91 14.75
C ILE A 10 13.33 -0.64 15.52
N SER A 11 13.79 0.54 15.06
CA SER A 11 13.42 1.83 15.66
C SER A 11 11.93 2.16 15.53
N GLN A 12 11.23 1.46 14.63
CA GLN A 12 9.80 1.58 14.39
C GLN A 12 9.00 0.45 15.05
N GLY A 13 9.63 -0.38 15.88
CA GLY A 13 9.00 -1.46 16.65
C GLY A 13 9.06 -2.86 16.01
N ALA A 14 9.83 -3.06 14.94
CA ALA A 14 10.06 -4.39 14.40
C ALA A 14 10.92 -5.25 15.34
N ASP A 15 10.71 -6.57 15.31
CA ASP A 15 11.47 -7.52 16.12
C ASP A 15 12.98 -7.47 15.78
N GLU A 16 13.80 -7.30 16.81
CA GLU A 16 15.25 -7.14 16.64
C GLU A 16 15.91 -8.43 16.15
N GLN A 17 15.50 -9.57 16.69
CA GLN A 17 16.07 -10.87 16.32
C GLN A 17 15.75 -11.22 14.87
N TRP A 18 14.54 -10.89 14.42
CA TRP A 18 14.18 -10.87 13.01
C TRP A 18 15.18 -10.02 12.25
N ALA A 19 15.23 -8.70 12.45
CA ALA A 19 16.04 -7.79 11.63
C ALA A 19 17.52 -8.21 11.54
N GLN A 20 18.10 -8.72 12.62
CA GLN A 20 19.47 -9.23 12.65
C GLN A 20 19.66 -10.50 11.79
N ASN A 21 18.72 -11.44 11.88
CA ASN A 21 18.72 -12.63 11.03
C ASN A 21 18.61 -12.26 9.53
N TYR A 22 18.10 -11.05 9.19
CA TYR A 22 17.92 -10.59 7.79
C TYR A 22 19.28 -10.41 7.16
N VAL A 23 20.06 -9.59 7.86
CA VAL A 23 21.31 -9.04 7.41
C VAL A 23 22.32 -10.17 7.31
N LYS A 24 22.21 -11.14 8.23
CA LYS A 24 23.02 -12.36 8.23
C LYS A 24 22.55 -13.42 7.23
N LYS A 25 21.38 -13.25 6.60
CA LYS A 25 20.75 -14.23 5.68
C LYS A 25 20.52 -15.60 6.32
N GLU A 26 20.33 -15.63 7.64
CA GLU A 26 20.21 -16.83 8.47
C GLU A 26 18.77 -17.34 8.58
N SER A 27 17.83 -16.70 7.88
CA SER A 27 16.50 -17.28 7.66
C SER A 27 15.96 -16.87 6.28
N PRO A 28 15.04 -17.66 5.69
CA PRO A 28 14.38 -17.32 4.43
C PRO A 28 13.21 -16.39 4.70
N TRP A 29 13.25 -15.14 4.22
CA TRP A 29 12.12 -14.25 4.46
C TRP A 29 12.00 -13.10 3.47
N ALA A 30 10.75 -12.76 3.22
CA ALA A 30 10.32 -11.58 2.50
C ALA A 30 10.07 -10.44 3.50
N VAL A 31 10.63 -9.26 3.21
CA VAL A 31 10.16 -8.03 3.85
C VAL A 31 8.76 -7.78 3.31
N LEU A 32 7.73 -8.18 4.08
CA LEU A 32 6.36 -7.80 3.79
C LEU A 32 6.21 -6.35 4.23
N SER A 33 6.21 -5.42 3.27
CA SER A 33 5.75 -4.06 3.53
C SER A 33 4.22 -4.10 3.48
N PRO A 34 3.51 -4.13 4.62
CA PRO A 34 2.08 -4.42 4.63
C PRO A 34 1.31 -3.36 3.83
N VAL A 35 1.73 -2.09 3.95
CA VAL A 35 1.20 -0.98 3.17
C VAL A 35 1.40 -1.19 1.67
N ALA A 36 2.62 -1.53 1.23
CA ALA A 36 2.88 -1.74 -0.20
C ALA A 36 2.12 -2.95 -0.75
N ASN A 37 1.97 -4.02 0.04
CA ASN A 37 1.19 -5.19 -0.34
C ASN A 37 -0.30 -4.86 -0.45
N ILE A 38 -0.86 -4.12 0.51
CA ILE A 38 -2.26 -3.67 0.50
C ILE A 38 -2.51 -2.79 -0.73
N VAL A 39 -1.64 -1.81 -0.98
CA VAL A 39 -1.71 -0.96 -2.18
C VAL A 39 -1.65 -1.80 -3.46
N GLY A 40 -0.72 -2.76 -3.54
CA GLY A 40 -0.58 -3.64 -4.70
C GLY A 40 -1.81 -4.52 -4.96
N ILE A 41 -2.42 -5.06 -3.91
CA ILE A 41 -3.66 -5.86 -4.01
C ILE A 41 -4.82 -4.98 -4.50
N LEU A 42 -4.99 -3.80 -3.92
CA LEU A 42 -6.08 -2.89 -4.30
C LEU A 42 -5.92 -2.35 -5.73
N ALA A 43 -4.69 -1.99 -6.13
CA ALA A 43 -4.40 -1.61 -7.51
C ALA A 43 -4.69 -2.75 -8.51
N SER A 44 -4.32 -3.99 -8.15
CA SER A 44 -4.63 -5.17 -8.97
C SER A 44 -6.14 -5.38 -9.10
N PHE A 45 -6.91 -5.10 -8.04
CA PHE A 45 -8.36 -5.21 -8.07
C PHE A 45 -9.00 -4.23 -9.06
N GLU A 46 -8.54 -2.98 -9.14
CA GLU A 46 -9.00 -2.03 -10.16
C GLU A 46 -8.67 -2.50 -11.58
N ALA A 47 -7.47 -3.07 -11.79
CA ALA A 47 -7.11 -3.66 -13.07
C ALA A 47 -8.05 -4.82 -13.46
N PHE A 48 -8.45 -5.67 -12.51
CA PHE A 48 -9.38 -6.75 -12.77
C PHE A 48 -10.77 -6.28 -13.16
N LYS A 49 -11.26 -5.15 -12.65
CA LYS A 49 -12.56 -4.59 -13.06
C LYS A 49 -12.59 -4.28 -14.56
N LEU A 50 -11.49 -3.78 -15.12
CA LEU A 50 -11.34 -3.52 -16.55
C LEU A 50 -11.37 -4.80 -17.40
N ILE A 51 -10.84 -5.90 -16.87
CA ILE A 51 -10.80 -7.21 -17.54
C ILE A 51 -12.17 -7.88 -17.49
N VAL A 52 -12.79 -7.92 -16.31
CA VAL A 52 -14.04 -8.65 -16.06
C VAL A 52 -15.27 -7.90 -16.60
N ARG A 53 -15.20 -6.56 -16.71
CA ARG A 53 -16.23 -5.70 -17.32
C ARG A 53 -17.64 -5.90 -16.74
N ARG A 54 -17.75 -6.10 -15.43
CA ARG A 54 -19.05 -6.15 -14.74
C ARG A 54 -19.65 -4.75 -14.65
N SER A 55 -20.85 -4.58 -15.19
CA SER A 55 -21.57 -3.29 -15.19
C SER A 55 -21.85 -2.75 -13.78
N SER A 56 -22.03 -3.63 -12.80
CA SER A 56 -22.25 -3.27 -11.39
C SER A 56 -20.97 -2.91 -10.62
N LEU A 57 -19.79 -3.03 -11.26
CA LEU A 57 -18.50 -2.78 -10.61
C LEU A 57 -17.57 -2.03 -11.57
N PRO A 58 -17.86 -0.74 -11.86
CA PRO A 58 -17.02 0.05 -12.73
C PRO A 58 -15.64 0.28 -12.10
N PRO A 59 -14.58 0.38 -12.92
CA PRO A 59 -13.26 0.79 -12.45
C PRO A 59 -13.30 2.24 -11.96
N ILE A 60 -12.47 2.57 -10.98
CA ILE A 60 -12.22 3.96 -10.58
C ILE A 60 -11.25 4.59 -11.58
N LEU A 61 -11.68 5.66 -12.25
CA LEU A 61 -10.91 6.34 -13.29
C LEU A 61 -10.61 7.79 -12.87
N SER A 62 -9.45 8.28 -13.29
CA SER A 62 -9.09 9.69 -13.12
C SER A 62 -10.23 10.61 -13.59
N PRO A 63 -10.61 11.64 -12.81
CA PRO A 63 -9.85 12.19 -11.68
C PRO A 63 -10.13 11.53 -10.32
N GLN A 64 -10.91 10.46 -10.24
CA GLN A 64 -11.16 9.76 -8.97
C GLN A 64 -9.92 9.01 -8.49
N LEU A 65 -9.72 8.94 -7.17
CA LEU A 65 -8.68 8.11 -6.56
C LEU A 65 -9.25 7.23 -5.45
N ILE A 66 -8.49 6.17 -5.14
CA ILE A 66 -8.72 5.33 -3.97
C ILE A 66 -7.75 5.78 -2.89
N ARG A 67 -8.28 6.29 -1.78
CA ARG A 67 -7.49 6.60 -0.59
C ARG A 67 -7.48 5.37 0.31
N ILE A 68 -6.29 5.01 0.79
CA ILE A 68 -6.09 3.93 1.75
C ILE A 68 -5.50 4.54 3.02
N ASP A 69 -6.31 4.58 4.08
CA ASP A 69 -5.94 5.12 5.38
C ASP A 69 -6.19 4.06 6.46
N LEU A 70 -5.14 3.32 6.79
CA LEU A 70 -5.22 2.21 7.73
C LEU A 70 -5.42 2.65 9.20
N ALA A 71 -5.39 3.96 9.48
CA ALA A 71 -5.58 4.50 10.82
C ALA A 71 -7.06 4.70 11.18
N HIS A 72 -7.98 4.56 10.22
CA HIS A 72 -9.42 4.78 10.39
C HIS A 72 -10.20 3.47 10.19
N ASN A 73 -11.42 3.38 10.74
CA ASN A 73 -12.27 2.19 10.54
C ASN A 73 -12.72 2.04 9.07
N GLU A 74 -12.99 3.16 8.39
CA GLU A 74 -13.28 3.18 6.96
C GLU A 74 -11.97 3.42 6.19
N MET A 75 -11.22 2.33 6.00
CA MET A 75 -9.84 2.40 5.52
C MET A 75 -9.69 2.67 4.03
N VAL A 76 -10.72 2.36 3.23
CA VAL A 76 -10.66 2.47 1.76
C VAL A 76 -11.84 3.28 1.28
N THR A 77 -11.57 4.44 0.70
CA THR A 77 -12.60 5.35 0.21
C THR A 77 -12.30 5.82 -1.21
N VAL A 78 -13.36 6.08 -1.98
CA VAL A 78 -13.25 6.73 -3.29
C VAL A 78 -13.38 8.23 -3.09
N MET A 79 -12.41 8.99 -3.58
CA MET A 79 -12.39 10.44 -3.45
C MET A 79 -12.43 11.11 -4.83
N ASN A 80 -13.10 12.27 -4.88
CA ASN A 80 -13.05 13.20 -6.00
C ASN A 80 -12.19 14.40 -5.59
N PRO A 81 -11.43 15.02 -6.51
CA PRO A 81 -10.72 16.26 -6.20
C PRO A 81 -11.71 17.39 -5.94
N GLN A 82 -11.45 18.22 -4.92
CA GLN A 82 -12.36 19.32 -4.57
C GLN A 82 -12.49 20.38 -5.68
N ASN A 83 -11.41 20.63 -6.43
CA ASN A 83 -11.35 21.67 -7.47
C ASN A 83 -11.14 21.09 -8.89
N GLY A 84 -11.56 19.84 -9.12
CA GLY A 84 -11.35 19.16 -10.41
C GLY A 84 -9.91 18.70 -10.67
N ALA A 85 -8.96 19.04 -9.80
CA ALA A 85 -7.57 18.57 -9.83
C ALA A 85 -7.05 18.24 -8.42
N TRP A 86 -6.09 17.32 -8.34
CA TRP A 86 -5.42 16.94 -7.09
C TRP A 86 -4.28 17.89 -6.76
N ASN A 87 -4.25 18.35 -5.51
CA ASN A 87 -3.09 19.01 -4.94
C ASN A 87 -2.23 17.96 -4.22
N TYR A 88 -1.18 17.49 -4.89
CA TYR A 88 -0.27 16.46 -4.32
C TYR A 88 0.53 16.96 -3.11
N SER A 89 0.52 18.26 -2.83
CA SER A 89 1.15 18.85 -1.65
C SER A 89 0.33 18.66 -0.37
N GLU A 90 -0.95 18.32 -0.50
CA GLU A 90 -1.95 18.20 0.58
C GLU A 90 -2.46 16.75 0.74
N LEU A 91 -1.90 15.81 -0.03
CA LEU A 91 -2.25 14.38 -0.05
C LEU A 91 -1.26 13.54 0.77
#